data_AF-A0A2P5MT96-F1
#
_entry.id   AF-A0A2P5MT96-F1
#
_cell.length_a   1.000
_cell.length_b   1.000
_cell.length_c   1.000
_cell.angle_alpha   90.00
_cell.angle_beta   90.00
_cell.angle_gamma   90.00
#
_symmetry.space_group_name_H-M   'P 1'
#
loop_
_entity.id
_entity.type
_entity.pdbx_description
1 polymer ?
#
loop_
_entity_poly.entity_id
_entity_poly.type
_entity_poly.pdbx_seq_one_letter_code
_entity_poly.pdbx_strand_id
1 'polypeptide(L)'
;MIKKNLDLIIVGFVALCVVMYDVTIDFFFGFLHFLFELLHIAYEWFELGIEHTVEHLFHTTRHGSQIVTFYILMLIFGGLMYWMWRVLPKFYETSKEFMLQSWTSRKTELELYWMSLTPTSKVKLVATALGVAYLASFFVM
;
A
#
# COMPACT_ATOMS: atom_id res chain seq x y z
N MET A 1 28.66 6.43 -10.94
CA MET A 1 28.97 6.50 -9.50
C MET A 1 27.79 6.06 -8.61
N ILE A 2 26.56 6.49 -8.89
CA ILE A 2 25.34 6.15 -8.11
C ILE A 2 25.07 4.63 -8.03
N LYS A 3 25.28 3.87 -9.11
CA LYS A 3 25.06 2.40 -9.13
C LYS A 3 25.97 1.59 -8.20
N LYS A 4 27.11 2.15 -7.74
CA LYS A 4 28.13 1.41 -6.98
C LYS A 4 27.93 1.46 -5.46
N ASN A 5 27.03 2.33 -4.98
CA ASN A 5 26.70 2.53 -3.56
C ASN A 5 25.19 2.39 -3.30
N LEU A 6 24.43 1.84 -4.25
CA LEU A 6 22.97 1.71 -4.14
C LEU A 6 22.60 0.77 -2.98
N ASP A 7 23.41 -0.26 -2.76
CA ASP A 7 23.36 -1.17 -1.63
C ASP A 7 23.46 -0.45 -0.27
N LEU A 8 24.40 0.50 -0.14
CA LEU A 8 24.56 1.31 1.07
C LEU A 8 23.35 2.22 1.31
N ILE A 9 22.80 2.82 0.24
CA ILE A 9 21.61 3.67 0.32
C ILE A 9 20.39 2.84 0.74
N ILE A 10 20.21 1.66 0.13
CA ILE A 10 19.10 0.76 0.47
C ILE A 10 19.21 0.31 1.92
N VAL A 11 20.38 -0.13 2.37
CA VAL A 11 20.58 -0.56 3.76
C VAL A 11 20.37 0.58 4.75
N GLY A 12 20.87 1.79 4.43
CA GLY A 12 20.62 2.97 5.25
C GLY A 12 19.13 3.30 5.35
N PHE A 13 18.40 3.28 4.23
CA PHE A 13 16.96 3.53 4.21
C PHE A 13 16.17 2.45 4.98
N VAL A 14 16.49 1.17 4.79
CA VAL A 14 15.85 0.08 5.54
C VAL A 14 16.12 0.20 7.03
N ALA A 15 17.37 0.50 7.44
CA ALA A 15 17.71 0.73 8.84
C ALA A 15 16.94 1.91 9.44
N LEU A 16 16.79 3.00 8.69
CA LEU A 16 15.99 4.15 9.08
C LEU A 16 14.52 3.76 9.32
N CYS A 17 13.90 3.05 8.38
CA CYS A 17 12.52 2.59 8.51
C CYS A 17 12.31 1.65 9.71
N VAL A 18 13.31 0.83 10.03
CA VAL A 18 13.24 -0.09 11.18
C VAL A 18 13.40 0.65 12.51
N VAL A 19 14.30 1.64 12.59
CA VAL A 19 14.54 2.40 13.83
C VAL A 19 13.41 3.39 14.08
N MET A 20 12.95 4.09 13.04
CA MET A 20 11.80 5.00 13.08
C MET A 20 10.53 4.25 12.66
N TYR A 21 10.26 3.13 13.34
CA TYR A 21 9.13 2.27 13.00
C TYR A 21 7.80 2.98 13.21
N ASP A 22 7.72 3.84 14.23
CA ASP A 22 6.56 4.67 14.57
C ASP A 22 6.22 5.62 13.41
N VAL A 23 7.20 6.41 12.95
CA VAL A 23 7.03 7.34 11.82
C VAL A 23 6.70 6.58 10.53
N THR A 24 7.32 5.42 10.32
CA THR A 24 7.05 4.59 9.14
C THR A 24 5.61 4.05 9.15
N ILE A 25 5.15 3.58 10.30
CA ILE A 25 3.77 3.08 10.48
C ILE A 25 2.77 4.23 10.34
N ASP A 26 3.03 5.37 10.96
CA ASP A 26 2.18 6.56 10.88
C ASP A 26 2.09 7.08 9.44
N PHE A 27 3.21 7.14 8.72
CA PHE A 27 3.22 7.51 7.32
C PHE A 27 2.40 6.52 6.47
N PHE A 28 2.54 5.22 6.72
CA PHE A 28 1.78 4.19 6.01
C PHE A 28 0.27 4.32 6.28
N PHE A 29 -0.14 4.48 7.53
CA PHE A 29 -1.55 4.68 7.87
C PHE A 29 -2.10 6.01 7.36
N GLY A 30 -1.32 7.09 7.43
CA GLY A 30 -1.69 8.38 6.84
C GLY A 30 -1.89 8.29 5.34
N PHE A 31 -1.01 7.57 4.63
CA PHE A 31 -1.15 7.31 3.21
C PHE A 31 -2.41 6.48 2.88
N LEU A 32 -2.68 5.42 3.65
CA LEU A 32 -3.90 4.62 3.49
C LEU A 32 -5.15 5.46 3.76
N HIS A 33 -5.14 6.28 4.81
CA HIS A 33 -6.25 7.16 5.14
C HIS A 33 -6.56 8.13 3.98
N PHE A 34 -5.52 8.78 3.45
CA PHE A 34 -5.65 9.65 2.29
C PHE A 34 -6.20 8.92 1.06
N LEU A 35 -5.75 7.69 0.80
CA LEU A 35 -6.27 6.87 -0.29
C LEU A 35 -7.77 6.57 -0.10
N PHE A 36 -8.19 6.22 1.12
CA PHE A 36 -9.59 5.97 1.43
C PHE A 36 -10.44 7.23 1.32
N GLU A 37 -9.92 8.38 1.73
CA GLU A 37 -10.58 9.68 1.57
C GLU A 37 -10.80 10.02 0.09
N LEU A 38 -9.77 9.84 -0.75
CA LEU A 38 -9.92 10.02 -2.21
C LEU A 38 -10.98 9.09 -2.82
N LEU A 39 -11.01 7.84 -2.38
CA LEU A 39 -12.01 6.86 -2.83
C LEU A 39 -13.42 7.25 -2.38
N HIS A 40 -13.56 7.79 -1.16
CA HIS A 40 -14.84 8.28 -0.65
C HIS A 40 -15.34 9.49 -1.44
N ILE A 41 -14.48 10.47 -1.72
CA ILE A 41 -14.82 11.63 -2.56
C ILE A 41 -15.23 11.20 -3.97
N ALA A 42 -14.51 10.23 -4.56
CA ALA A 42 -14.87 9.68 -5.86
C ALA A 42 -16.25 8.99 -5.84
N TYR A 43 -16.58 8.29 -4.75
CA TYR A 43 -17.89 7.68 -4.53
C TYR A 43 -19.00 8.73 -4.42
N GLU A 44 -18.80 9.79 -3.61
CA GLU A 44 -19.78 10.88 -3.49
C GLU A 44 -20.04 11.56 -4.83
N TRP A 45 -18.98 11.80 -5.61
CA TRP A 45 -19.11 12.37 -6.95
C TRP A 45 -19.91 11.45 -7.89
N PHE A 46 -19.69 10.14 -7.80
CA PHE A 46 -20.45 9.15 -8.57
C PHE A 46 -21.93 9.10 -8.17
N GLU A 47 -22.23 9.11 -6.87
CA GLU A 47 -23.59 9.14 -6.33
C GLU A 47 -24.36 10.38 -6.81
N LEU A 48 -23.77 11.57 -6.68
CA LEU A 48 -24.34 12.82 -7.17
C LEU A 48 -24.56 12.79 -8.69
N GLY A 49 -23.62 12.21 -9.44
CA GLY A 49 -23.74 12.04 -10.89
C GLY A 49 -24.96 11.20 -11.28
N ILE A 50 -25.22 10.10 -10.57
CA ILE A 50 -26.41 9.26 -10.80
C ILE A 50 -27.68 10.01 -10.40
N GLU A 51 -27.73 10.61 -9.22
CA GLU A 51 -28.91 11.36 -8.75
C GLU A 51 -29.31 12.45 -9.75
N HIS A 52 -28.35 13.24 -10.23
CA HIS A 52 -28.63 14.30 -11.19
C HIS A 52 -29.04 13.77 -12.56
N THR A 53 -28.42 12.67 -13.02
CA THR A 53 -28.80 12.02 -14.28
C THR A 53 -30.23 11.50 -14.22
N VAL A 54 -30.62 10.85 -13.13
CA VAL A 54 -31.98 10.31 -12.93
C VAL A 54 -33.00 11.45 -12.81
N GLU A 55 -32.68 12.52 -12.09
CA GLU A 55 -33.52 13.70 -11.97
C GLU A 55 -33.83 14.32 -13.34
N HIS A 56 -32.80 14.52 -14.16
CA HIS A 56 -32.95 15.08 -15.50
C HIS A 56 -33.68 14.15 -16.47
N LEU A 57 -33.40 12.85 -16.44
CA LEU A 57 -33.97 11.91 -17.41
C LEU A 57 -35.46 11.61 -17.14
N PHE A 58 -35.86 11.60 -15.87
CA PHE A 58 -37.23 11.24 -15.47
C PHE A 58 -38.07 12.44 -15.01
N HIS A 59 -37.53 13.66 -15.00
CA HIS A 59 -38.17 14.86 -14.43
C HIS A 59 -38.82 14.58 -13.06
N THR A 60 -38.15 13.76 -12.25
CA THR A 60 -38.70 13.26 -11.00
C THR A 60 -38.50 14.28 -9.89
N THR A 61 -39.24 14.13 -8.79
CA THR A 61 -38.98 14.92 -7.58
C THR A 61 -37.65 14.50 -6.94
N ARG A 62 -36.99 15.42 -6.24
CA ARG A 62 -35.71 15.16 -5.55
C ARG A 62 -35.73 13.89 -4.69
N HIS A 63 -36.79 13.69 -3.91
CA HIS A 63 -36.98 12.49 -3.09
C HIS A 63 -37.13 11.20 -3.92
N GLY A 64 -37.78 11.29 -5.09
CA GLY A 64 -37.88 10.17 -6.03
C GLY A 64 -36.53 9.79 -6.65
N SER A 65 -35.71 10.78 -7.02
CA SER A 65 -34.38 10.53 -7.56
C SER A 65 -33.47 9.82 -6.55
N GLN A 66 -33.46 10.29 -5.30
CA GLN A 66 -32.65 9.72 -4.22
C GLN A 66 -32.96 8.24 -3.97
N ILE A 67 -34.24 7.86 -3.93
CA ILE A 67 -34.65 6.47 -3.73
C ILE A 67 -34.16 5.59 -4.90
N VAL A 68 -34.29 6.07 -6.14
CA VAL A 68 -33.84 5.32 -7.32
C VAL A 68 -32.32 5.16 -7.33
N THR A 69 -31.58 6.23 -7.06
CA THR A 69 -30.11 6.21 -6.93
C THR A 69 -29.68 5.22 -5.85
N PHE A 70 -30.33 5.22 -4.69
CA PHE A 70 -30.06 4.26 -3.61
C PHE A 70 -30.24 2.80 -4.07
N TYR A 71 -31.33 2.47 -4.77
CA TYR A 71 -31.54 1.11 -5.27
C TYR A 71 -30.52 0.69 -6.34
N ILE A 72 -30.11 1.63 -7.21
CA ILE A 72 -29.05 1.37 -8.20
C ILE A 72 -27.72 1.08 -7.48
N LEU A 73 -27.34 1.92 -6.51
CA LEU A 73 -26.12 1.75 -5.74
C LEU A 73 -26.13 0.45 -4.94
N MET A 74 -27.27 0.08 -4.33
CA MET A 74 -27.43 -1.19 -3.63
C MET A 74 -27.23 -2.40 -4.56
N LEU A 75 -27.74 -2.33 -5.79
CA LEU A 75 -27.55 -3.40 -6.78
C LEU A 75 -26.07 -3.50 -7.21
N ILE A 76 -25.43 -2.37 -7.48
CA ILE A 76 -23.99 -2.31 -7.81
C ILE A 76 -23.16 -2.87 -6.65
N PHE A 77 -23.44 -2.44 -5.42
CA PHE A 77 -22.76 -2.88 -4.21
C PHE A 77 -22.92 -4.39 -4.00
N GLY A 78 -24.13 -4.93 -4.13
CA GLY A 78 -24.37 -6.37 -4.05
C GLY A 78 -23.61 -7.16 -5.12
N GLY A 79 -23.57 -6.66 -6.36
CA GLY A 79 -22.79 -7.26 -7.44
C GLY A 79 -21.28 -7.24 -7.16
N LEU A 80 -20.75 -6.11 -6.67
CA LEU A 80 -19.36 -5.97 -6.27
C LEU A 80 -19.01 -6.91 -5.11
N MET A 81 -19.85 -7.00 -4.08
CA MET A 81 -19.65 -7.93 -2.97
C MET A 81 -19.61 -9.38 -3.43
N TYR A 82 -20.53 -9.78 -4.33
CA TYR A 82 -20.53 -11.14 -4.88
C TYR A 82 -19.28 -11.42 -5.72
N TRP A 83 -18.86 -10.47 -6.54
CA TRP A 83 -17.63 -10.58 -7.33
C TRP A 83 -16.41 -10.66 -6.42
N MET A 84 -16.32 -9.79 -5.41
CA MET A 84 -15.26 -9.83 -4.40
C MET A 84 -15.24 -11.18 -3.69
N TRP A 85 -16.37 -11.70 -3.22
CA TRP A 85 -16.44 -13.02 -2.57
C TRP A 85 -15.88 -14.15 -3.45
N ARG A 86 -16.08 -14.07 -4.77
CA ARG A 86 -15.60 -15.08 -5.73
C ARG A 86 -14.11 -14.91 -6.08
N VAL A 87 -13.62 -13.68 -6.11
CA VAL A 87 -12.23 -13.35 -6.50
C VAL A 87 -11.28 -13.39 -5.32
N LEU A 88 -11.72 -12.95 -4.14
CA LEU A 88 -10.93 -12.88 -2.92
C LEU A 88 -10.22 -14.20 -2.55
N PRO A 89 -10.86 -15.39 -2.58
CA PRO A 89 -10.15 -16.63 -2.26
C PRO A 89 -9.06 -16.96 -3.29
N LYS A 90 -9.32 -16.74 -4.57
CA LYS A 90 -8.31 -16.96 -5.63
C LYS A 90 -7.14 -15.99 -5.49
N PHE A 91 -7.45 -14.72 -5.24
CA PHE A 91 -6.44 -13.70 -5.05
C PHE A 91 -5.61 -13.96 -3.80
N TYR A 92 -6.22 -14.45 -2.73
CA TYR A 92 -5.53 -14.85 -1.50
C TYR A 92 -4.57 -16.01 -1.75
N GLU A 93 -5.01 -17.07 -2.44
CA GLU A 93 -4.16 -18.22 -2.77
C GLU A 93 -2.98 -17.81 -3.66
N THR A 94 -3.25 -17.07 -4.75
CA THR A 94 -2.19 -16.60 -5.65
C THR A 94 -1.24 -15.63 -4.94
N SER A 95 -1.75 -14.72 -4.11
CA SER A 95 -0.90 -13.78 -3.36
C SER A 95 -0.05 -14.52 -2.34
N LYS A 96 -0.59 -15.55 -1.69
CA LYS A 96 0.16 -16.38 -0.73
C LYS A 96 1.28 -17.13 -1.43
N GLU A 97 0.99 -17.78 -2.56
CA GLU A 97 2.00 -18.50 -3.35
C GLU A 97 3.08 -17.54 -3.88
N PHE A 98 2.67 -16.38 -4.41
CA PHE A 98 3.58 -15.35 -4.87
C PHE A 98 4.43 -14.78 -3.74
N MET A 99 3.85 -14.50 -2.57
CA MET A 99 4.58 -14.03 -1.40
C MET A 99 5.57 -15.09 -0.91
N LEU A 100 5.17 -16.37 -0.84
CA LEU A 100 6.07 -17.45 -0.43
C LEU A 100 7.21 -17.63 -1.42
N GLN A 101 6.94 -17.65 -2.72
CA GLN A 101 7.95 -17.77 -3.76
C GLN A 101 8.90 -16.56 -3.80
N SER A 102 8.35 -15.36 -3.65
CA SER A 102 9.14 -14.14 -3.56
C SER A 102 10.00 -14.15 -2.31
N TRP A 103 9.43 -14.52 -1.16
CA TRP A 103 10.14 -14.62 0.10
C TRP A 103 11.32 -15.60 0.03
N THR A 104 11.10 -16.81 -0.49
CA THR A 104 12.16 -17.81 -0.64
C THR A 104 13.23 -17.33 -1.60
N SER A 105 12.84 -16.81 -2.77
CA SER A 105 13.77 -16.24 -3.75
C SER A 105 14.61 -15.12 -3.16
N ARG A 106 13.99 -14.13 -2.49
CA ARG A 106 14.70 -13.00 -1.89
C ARG A 106 15.62 -13.43 -0.76
N LYS A 107 15.21 -14.40 0.06
CA LYS A 107 16.06 -14.96 1.11
C LYS A 107 17.31 -15.60 0.52
N THR A 108 17.15 -16.42 -0.51
CA THR A 108 18.28 -17.06 -1.20
C THR A 108 19.19 -16.03 -1.87
N GLU A 109 18.63 -15.01 -2.52
CA GLU A 109 19.41 -13.91 -3.11
C GLU A 109 20.21 -13.14 -2.05
N LEU A 110 19.61 -12.84 -0.90
CA LEU A 110 20.28 -12.16 0.21
C LEU A 110 21.40 -13.02 0.82
N GLU A 111 21.17 -14.32 0.99
CA GLU A 111 22.19 -15.26 1.49
C GLU A 111 23.38 -15.36 0.53
N LEU A 112 23.11 -15.49 -0.78
CA LEU A 112 24.15 -15.50 -1.82
C LEU A 112 24.89 -14.16 -1.91
N TYR A 113 24.18 -13.04 -1.79
CA TYR A 113 24.78 -11.71 -1.75
C TYR A 113 25.69 -11.56 -0.52
N TRP A 114 25.24 -12.00 0.65
CA TRP A 114 26.04 -11.97 1.87
C TRP A 114 27.29 -12.87 1.77
N MET A 115 27.17 -14.04 1.16
CA MET A 115 28.30 -14.98 0.98
C MET A 115 29.31 -14.48 -0.05
N SER A 116 28.87 -13.82 -1.12
CA SER A 116 29.74 -13.27 -2.18
C SER A 116 30.44 -11.96 -1.79
N LEU A 117 29.99 -11.30 -0.72
CA LEU A 117 30.55 -10.04 -0.29
C LEU A 117 31.92 -10.19 0.40
N THR A 118 32.88 -9.35 0.00
CA THR A 118 34.17 -9.24 0.69
C THR A 118 33.98 -8.73 2.13
N PRO A 119 34.85 -9.14 3.07
CA PRO A 119 34.74 -8.74 4.48
C PRO A 119 34.79 -7.21 4.67
N THR A 120 35.52 -6.48 3.83
CA THR A 120 35.58 -5.02 3.83
C THR A 120 34.24 -4.37 3.48
N SER A 121 33.49 -4.94 2.54
CA SER A 121 32.17 -4.44 2.17
C SER A 121 31.11 -4.73 3.24
N LYS A 122 31.21 -5.88 3.94
CA LYS A 122 30.34 -6.19 5.08
C LYS A 122 30.48 -5.15 6.20
N VAL A 123 31.71 -4.78 6.54
CA VAL A 123 31.98 -3.75 7.55
C VAL A 123 31.37 -2.41 7.14
N LYS A 124 31.45 -2.02 5.85
CA LYS A 124 30.82 -0.79 5.36
C LYS A 124 29.29 -0.79 5.51
N LEU A 125 28.63 -1.90 5.20
CA LEU A 125 27.18 -2.03 5.35
C LEU A 125 26.76 -1.93 6.82
N VAL A 126 27.44 -2.67 7.71
CA VAL A 126 27.16 -2.64 9.16
C VAL A 126 27.44 -1.25 9.74
N ALA A 127 28.55 -0.62 9.38
CA ALA A 127 28.88 0.73 9.83
C ALA A 127 27.85 1.77 9.36
N THR A 128 27.33 1.62 8.14
CA THR A 128 26.27 2.50 7.62
C THR A 128 24.96 2.28 8.37
N ALA A 129 24.56 1.03 8.60
CA ALA A 129 23.35 0.71 9.36
C ALA A 129 23.42 1.24 10.79
N LEU A 130 24.55 1.03 11.49
CA LEU A 130 24.78 1.53 12.85
C LEU A 130 24.83 3.05 12.89
N GLY A 131 25.50 3.69 11.92
CA GLY A 131 25.57 5.15 11.83
C GLY A 131 24.19 5.78 11.63
N VAL A 132 23.38 5.23 10.73
CA VAL A 132 22.00 5.69 10.51
C VAL A 132 21.13 5.42 11.74
N ALA A 133 21.25 4.25 12.37
CA ALA A 133 20.50 3.93 13.58
C ALA A 133 20.85 4.87 14.75
N TYR A 134 22.13 5.18 14.93
CA TYR A 134 22.58 6.13 15.94
C TYR A 134 22.03 7.54 15.68
N LEU A 135 22.12 8.04 14.43
CA LEU A 135 21.55 9.32 14.06
C LEU A 135 20.04 9.36 14.27
N ALA A 136 19.33 8.32 13.84
CA ALA A 136 17.88 8.21 14.02
C ALA A 136 17.47 8.16 15.50
N SER A 137 18.29 7.56 16.37
CA SER A 137 18.00 7.50 17.81
C SER A 137 17.95 8.89 18.48
N PHE A 138 18.65 9.89 17.94
CA PHE A 138 18.52 11.28 18.41
C PHE A 138 17.22 11.95 18.00
N PHE A 139 16.57 11.49 16.94
CA PHE A 139 15.27 12.02 16.51
C PHE A 139 14.09 11.33 17.21
N VAL A 140 14.33 10.14 17.78
CA VAL A 140 13.33 9.35 18.52
C VAL A 140 13.34 9.66 20.03
N MET A 141 14.44 10.22 20.58
CA MET A 141 14.49 10.81 21.93
C MET A 141 13.87 12.20 21.97
#